data_AF-X1D7G6-F1
#
_entry.id   AF-X1D7G6-F1
#
_cell.length_a   1.000
_cell.length_b   1.000
_cell.length_c   1.000
_cell.angle_alpha   90.00
_cell.angle_beta   90.00
_cell.angle_gamma   90.00
#
_symmetry.space_group_name_H-M   'P 1'
#
loop_
_entity.id
_entity.type
_entity.pdbx_description
1 polymer ?
#
loop_
_entity_poly.entity_id
_entity_poly.type
_entity_poly.pdbx_seq_one_letter_code
_entity_poly.pdbx_strand_id
1 'polypeptide(L)' 'MDRIRCAWPAKDPLYVEYHDSEWGVPVYGDDKLFEFLILETFQAGLSWITVLL' A
#
# COMPACT_ATOMS: atom_id res chain seq x y z
N MET A 1 -14.17 16.24 8.26
CA MET A 1 -13.08 17.00 7.60
C MET A 1 -12.51 16.09 6.54
N ASP A 2 -12.53 16.50 5.28
CA ASP A 2 -11.83 15.74 4.24
C ASP A 2 -10.33 15.75 4.54
N ARG A 3 -9.77 14.57 4.73
CA ARG A 3 -8.34 14.37 4.94
C ARG A 3 -7.65 14.63 3.61
N ILE A 4 -6.66 15.52 3.57
CA ILE A 4 -5.81 15.69 2.39
C ILE A 4 -4.96 14.43 2.27
N ARG A 5 -5.12 13.68 1.17
CA ARG A 5 -4.37 12.45 0.87
C ARG A 5 -3.43 12.66 -0.30
N CYS A 6 -2.48 11.75 -0.47
CA CYS A 6 -1.76 11.64 -1.73
C CYS A 6 -2.74 11.45 -2.90
N ALA A 7 -2.30 11.75 -4.13
CA ALA A 7 -3.18 11.65 -5.30
C ALA A 7 -3.46 10.20 -5.74
N TRP A 8 -2.57 9.27 -5.42
CA TRP A 8 -2.59 7.89 -5.93
C TRP A 8 -3.66 6.95 -5.36
N PRO A 9 -4.18 7.10 -4.12
CA PRO A 9 -5.29 6.26 -3.64
C PRO A 9 -6.60 6.51 -4.41
N ALA A 10 -6.69 7.66 -5.09
CA ALA A 10 -7.86 8.11 -5.83
C ALA A 10 -9.15 8.01 -5.00
N LYS A 11 -10.14 7.25 -5.46
CA LYS A 11 -11.43 7.01 -4.78
C LYS A 11 -11.67 5.52 -4.49
N ASP A 12 -10.67 4.67 -4.72
CA ASP A 12 -10.81 3.24 -4.48
C ASP A 12 -10.73 2.99 -2.97
N PRO A 13 -11.78 2.43 -2.35
CA PRO A 13 -11.83 2.26 -0.89
C PRO A 13 -10.69 1.39 -0.34
N LEU A 14 -10.24 0.37 -1.09
CA LEU A 14 -9.16 -0.51 -0.65
C LEU A 14 -7.83 0.25 -0.63
N TYR A 15 -7.57 1.03 -1.66
CA TYR A 15 -6.37 1.88 -1.76
C TYR A 15 -6.36 3.00 -0.72
N VAL A 16 -7.54 3.57 -0.42
CA VAL A 16 -7.68 4.59 0.62
C VAL A 16 -7.38 4.00 2.00
N GLU A 17 -7.90 2.80 2.29
CA GLU A 17 -7.62 2.12 3.55
C GLU A 17 -6.13 1.80 3.68
N TYR A 18 -5.56 1.13 2.66
CA TYR A 18 -4.13 0.81 2.62
C TYR A 18 -3.24 2.06 2.79
N HIS A 19 -3.57 3.16 2.10
CA HIS A 19 -2.87 4.44 2.26
C HIS A 19 -2.95 4.98 3.68
N ASP A 20 -4.13 4.93 4.30
CA ASP A 20 -4.39 5.59 5.57
C ASP A 20 -3.88 4.79 6.78
N SER A 21 -3.78 3.46 6.68
CA SER A 21 -3.44 2.59 7.81
C SER A 21 -2.13 1.81 7.67
N GLU A 22 -1.61 1.61 6.44
CA GLU A 22 -0.39 0.79 6.23
C GLU A 22 0.73 1.56 5.53
N TRP A 23 0.41 2.36 4.51
CA TRP A 23 1.43 3.01 3.70
C TRP A 23 2.17 4.13 4.46
N GLY A 24 3.50 4.00 4.56
CA GLY A 24 4.34 4.96 5.28
C GLY A 24 4.28 4.83 6.81
N VAL A 25 3.57 3.83 7.34
CA VAL A 25 3.59 3.50 8.77
C VAL A 25 4.83 2.67 9.07
N PRO A 26 5.68 3.04 10.06
CA PRO A 26 6.89 2.29 10.38
C PRO A 26 6.59 0.85 10.80
N VAL A 27 7.32 -0.10 10.20
CA VAL A 27 7.28 -1.53 10.54
C VAL A 27 8.68 -1.98 10.93
N TYR A 28 8.76 -2.76 12.01
CA TYR A 28 10.03 -3.23 12.59
C TYR A 28 10.14 -4.76 12.67
N GLY A 29 9.09 -5.49 12.30
CA GLY A 29 9.10 -6.96 12.27
C GLY A 29 9.68 -7.49 10.97
N ASP A 30 10.66 -8.38 11.05
CA ASP A 30 11.37 -8.93 9.90
C ASP A 30 10.45 -9.71 8.93
N ASP A 31 9.45 -10.39 9.46
CA ASP A 31 8.45 -11.14 8.70
C ASP A 31 7.60 -10.21 7.81
N LYS A 32 7.04 -9.14 8.39
CA LYS A 32 6.22 -8.18 7.66
C LYS A 32 7.07 -7.34 6.70
N LEU A 33 8.31 -7.04 7.05
CA LEU A 33 9.26 -6.39 6.13
C LEU A 33 9.59 -7.28 4.94
N PHE A 34 9.83 -8.58 5.16
CA PHE A 34 10.07 -9.53 4.09
C PHE A 34 8.83 -9.70 3.19
N GLU A 35 7.64 -9.77 3.76
CA GLU A 35 6.38 -9.79 3.02
C GLU A 35 6.27 -8.61 2.05
N PHE A 36 6.44 -7.37 2.55
CA PHE A 36 6.38 -6.19 1.69
C PHE A 36 7.47 -6.18 0.63
N LEU A 37 8.70 -6.59 0.97
CA LEU A 37 9.77 -6.72 -0.01
C LEU A 37 9.38 -7.64 -1.17
N ILE A 38 8.78 -8.80 -0.86
CA ILE A 38 8.34 -9.76 -1.87
C ILE A 38 7.15 -9.23 -2.68
N LEU A 39 6.15 -8.63 -2.05
CA LEU A 39 4.99 -8.05 -2.75
C LEU A 39 5.41 -6.96 -3.76
N GLU A 40 6.39 -6.12 -3.41
CA GLU A 40 6.96 -5.12 -4.32
C GLU A 40 7.62 -5.75 -5.56
N THR A 41 8.24 -6.93 -5.43
CA THR A 41 8.80 -7.63 -6.61
C THR A 41 7.73 -8.15 -7.56
N PHE A 42 6.55 -8.53 -7.05
CA PHE A 42 5.43 -8.97 -7.89
C PHE A 42 4.77 -7.83 -8.66
N GLN A 43 5.03 -6.57 -8.28
CA GLN A 43 4.44 -5.41 -8.92
C GLN A 43 5.09 -5.04 -10.28
N ALA A 44 6.20 -5.66 -10.67
CA ALA A 44 6.93 -5.29 -11.88
C ALA A 44 6.04 -5.35 -13.15
N GLY A 45 5.70 -4.18 -13.69
CA GLY A 45 4.84 -4.03 -14.88
C GLY A 45 3.34 -4.06 -14.58
N LEU A 46 2.93 -4.10 -13.31
CA LEU A 46 1.54 -4.08 -12.85
C LEU A 46 1.25 -2.83 -12.00
N SER A 47 -0.02 -2.54 -11.78
CA SER A 47 -0.45 -1.57 -10.78
C SER A 47 -0.44 -2.21 -9.38
N TRP A 48 -0.16 -1.42 -8.35
CA TRP A 48 -0.12 -1.94 -6.97
C TRP A 48 -1.48 -2.47 -6.49
N ILE A 49 -2.60 -1.97 -7.03
CA ILE A 49 -3.94 -2.49 -6.72
C ILE A 49 -4.10 -3.95 -7.17
N THR A 50 -3.41 -4.38 -8.24
CA THR A 50 -3.42 -5.78 -8.68
C THR A 50 -2.74 -6.70 -7.68
N VAL A 51 -1.75 -6.21 -6.93
CA VAL A 51 -1.03 -6.98 -5.90
C VAL A 51 -1.78 -6.98 -4.57
N LEU A 52 -2.53 -5.92 -4.27
CA LEU A 52 -3.33 -5.80 -3.04
C LEU A 52 -4.63 -6.62 -3.03
N LEU A 53 -5.11 -7.06 -4.21
CA LEU A 53 -6.30 -7.89 -4.35
C LEU A 53 -5.99 -9.38 -4.10
#